data_AF-G5HCA0-F1
#
_entry.id   AF-G5HCA0-F1
#
_cell.length_a   1.000
_cell.length_b   1.000
_cell.length_c   1.000
_cell.angle_alpha   90.00
_cell.angle_beta   90.00
_cell.angle_gamma   90.00
#
_symmetry.space_group_name_H-M   'P 1'
#
loop_
_entity.id
_entity.type
_entity.pdbx_description
1 polymer ?
#
loop_
_entity_poly.entity_id
_entity_poly.type
_entity_poly.pdbx_seq_one_letter_code
_entity_poly.pdbx_strand_id
1 'polypeptide(L)'
;MKKKICFLAYLLVCCLLYGCQTKASLSIISDGEESANVSNDCALCGKRGDSLMGYYRRFDSIGIICLNKWGISDSQVRCYDEDSGKEIFEQSGNSTIFTSYGEGECTFIIRGMHERGIAEIDVNYGEKSVIDWERLSERLCSECLEKFENMTGKEADLADGQFKDVCLVDFKTGEVYSLEDWHTWYMIRDYYVMIDYGDDNAHITIFYAPVRKE
;
A
#
# COMPACT_ATOMS: atom_id res chain seq x y z
N MET A 1 -3.24 40.29 -58.12
CA MET A 1 -4.35 40.31 -57.13
C MET A 1 -4.58 38.87 -56.70
N LYS A 2 -4.54 38.39 -55.45
CA LYS A 2 -4.44 38.96 -54.09
C LYS A 2 -3.48 38.05 -53.29
N LYS A 3 -2.75 38.62 -52.33
CA LYS A 3 -1.81 37.91 -51.44
C LYS A 3 -2.55 37.35 -50.22
N LYS A 4 -2.28 36.06 -49.98
CA LYS A 4 -2.08 35.31 -48.72
C LYS A 4 -2.72 35.81 -47.42
N ILE A 5 -3.55 34.93 -46.86
CA ILE A 5 -3.90 34.75 -45.45
C ILE A 5 -2.64 34.32 -44.68
N CYS A 6 -2.41 34.89 -43.48
CA CYS A 6 -2.03 34.18 -42.24
C CYS A 6 -1.55 35.15 -41.14
N PHE A 7 -1.67 34.65 -39.91
CA PHE A 7 -1.03 35.03 -38.65
C PHE A 7 -1.75 35.99 -37.69
N LEU A 8 -2.31 35.33 -36.66
CA LEU A 8 -2.40 35.77 -35.26
C LEU A 8 -1.33 36.79 -34.88
N ALA A 9 -1.71 37.77 -34.05
CA ALA A 9 -1.02 38.07 -32.79
C ALA A 9 -1.59 39.33 -32.14
N TYR A 10 -2.06 39.17 -30.89
CA TYR A 10 -1.54 39.91 -29.74
C TYR A 10 -1.96 41.39 -29.58
N LEU A 11 -2.11 41.78 -28.31
CA LEU A 11 -2.32 43.14 -27.77
C LEU A 11 -3.73 43.75 -27.85
N LEU A 12 -4.53 43.39 -26.85
CA LEU A 12 -5.46 44.31 -26.18
C LEU A 12 -5.37 43.95 -24.68
N VAL A 13 -4.22 44.21 -24.03
CA VAL A 13 -3.86 45.49 -23.40
C VAL A 13 -5.03 46.09 -22.65
N CYS A 14 -5.07 45.74 -21.36
CA CYS A 14 -5.07 46.62 -20.19
C CYS A 14 -5.93 47.89 -20.19
N CYS A 15 -6.47 48.14 -19.00
CA CYS A 15 -7.36 49.23 -18.58
C CYS A 15 -8.83 48.86 -18.86
N LEU A 16 -9.61 48.44 -17.87
CA LEU A 16 -10.07 49.35 -16.84
C LEU A 16 -10.01 48.76 -15.41
N LEU A 17 -9.33 49.54 -14.61
CA LEU A 17 -9.12 49.48 -13.18
C LEU A 17 -10.37 50.04 -12.44
N TYR A 18 -10.63 49.48 -11.24
CA TYR A 18 -11.39 50.04 -10.11
C TYR A 18 -12.94 50.00 -10.16
N GLY A 19 -13.51 49.25 -9.21
CA GLY A 19 -14.94 49.33 -8.91
C GLY A 19 -15.45 48.33 -7.86
N CYS A 20 -15.28 48.70 -6.58
CA CYS A 20 -16.17 48.44 -5.45
C CYS A 20 -16.48 47.00 -4.96
N GLN A 21 -16.09 46.75 -3.71
CA GLN A 21 -16.73 45.76 -2.84
C GLN A 21 -18.23 46.03 -2.71
N THR A 22 -19.05 44.98 -2.84
CA THR A 22 -20.10 44.56 -1.91
C THR A 22 -20.80 43.35 -2.53
N LYS A 23 -20.68 42.16 -1.93
CA LYS A 23 -21.74 41.16 -2.06
C LYS A 23 -22.10 40.67 -0.66
N ALA A 24 -23.38 40.86 -0.39
CA ALA A 24 -24.08 40.58 0.83
C ALA A 24 -23.84 39.15 1.31
N SER A 25 -23.67 39.04 2.62
CA SER A 25 -23.88 37.81 3.38
C SER A 25 -25.31 37.31 3.15
N LEU A 26 -25.44 36.08 2.65
CA LEU A 26 -26.62 35.26 2.88
C LEU A 26 -26.13 33.85 3.20
N SER A 27 -26.29 33.48 4.47
CA SER A 27 -26.02 32.16 5.01
C SER A 27 -26.90 31.11 4.32
N ILE A 28 -26.29 30.22 3.56
CA ILE A 28 -26.89 28.92 3.26
C ILE A 28 -26.09 27.90 4.09
N ILE A 29 -26.78 27.40 5.11
CA ILE A 29 -26.46 26.16 5.80
C ILE A 29 -26.49 25.08 4.71
N SER A 30 -25.32 24.55 4.35
CA SER A 30 -25.28 23.25 3.68
C SER A 30 -25.29 22.21 4.78
N ASP A 31 -26.51 21.78 5.12
CA ASP A 31 -26.73 20.49 5.76
C ASP A 31 -26.09 19.40 4.89
N GLY A 32 -25.36 18.50 5.55
CA GLY A 32 -25.19 17.11 5.15
C GLY A 32 -24.62 16.84 3.76
N GLU A 33 -23.32 16.66 3.68
CA GLU A 33 -22.86 15.35 3.23
C GLU A 33 -22.38 14.61 4.49
N GLU A 34 -23.35 13.95 5.11
CA GLU A 34 -23.11 12.90 6.09
C GLU A 34 -22.07 11.98 5.49
N SER A 35 -20.88 11.96 6.09
CA SER A 35 -19.76 11.08 5.71
C SER A 35 -20.34 9.71 5.41
N ALA A 36 -20.39 9.36 4.13
CA ALA A 36 -21.01 8.15 3.64
C ALA A 36 -20.49 7.00 4.49
N ASN A 37 -21.41 6.49 5.31
CA ASN A 37 -21.29 5.40 6.26
C ASN A 37 -19.93 4.71 6.15
N VAL A 38 -18.96 5.11 6.99
CA VAL A 38 -17.68 4.40 7.11
C VAL A 38 -18.07 2.96 7.30
N SER A 39 -17.86 2.13 6.27
CA SER A 39 -18.00 0.70 6.41
C SER A 39 -17.13 0.36 7.59
N ASN A 40 -17.77 0.12 8.74
CA ASN A 40 -17.08 -0.27 9.95
C ASN A 40 -16.49 -1.68 9.76
N ASP A 41 -16.74 -2.28 8.59
CA ASP A 41 -16.26 -3.55 8.08
C ASP A 41 -15.17 -3.34 7.03
N CYS A 42 -14.04 -2.75 7.42
CA CYS A 42 -12.87 -2.60 6.56
C CYS A 42 -11.77 -3.58 6.95
N ALA A 43 -11.28 -4.32 5.97
CA ALA A 43 -10.28 -5.36 6.16
C ALA A 43 -8.91 -4.78 6.54
N LEU A 44 -8.41 -3.76 5.83
CA LEU A 44 -7.14 -3.11 6.16
C LEU A 44 -7.18 -2.33 7.48
N CYS A 45 -8.36 -1.82 7.87
CA CYS A 45 -8.57 -1.21 9.20
C CYS A 45 -8.53 -2.22 10.34
N GLY A 46 -8.57 -3.53 10.05
CA GLY A 46 -8.63 -4.59 11.05
C GLY A 46 -9.98 -4.69 11.76
N LYS A 47 -11.04 -4.17 11.14
CA LYS A 47 -12.39 -4.19 11.72
C LYS A 47 -13.28 -5.30 11.16
N ARG A 48 -12.88 -5.89 10.04
CA ARG A 48 -13.61 -6.95 9.36
C ARG A 48 -13.20 -8.33 9.87
N GLY A 49 -14.18 -9.15 10.27
CA GLY A 49 -13.97 -10.35 11.09
C GLY A 49 -13.20 -11.50 10.44
N ASP A 50 -13.22 -11.61 9.11
CA ASP A 50 -12.44 -12.59 8.32
C ASP A 50 -11.09 -12.03 7.86
N SER A 51 -10.63 -10.90 8.40
CA SER A 51 -9.29 -10.38 8.18
C SER A 51 -8.40 -10.52 9.41
N LEU A 52 -7.21 -11.07 9.21
CA LEU A 52 -6.17 -11.10 10.24
C LEU A 52 -5.49 -9.75 10.50
N MET A 53 -5.87 -8.68 9.80
CA MET A 53 -5.24 -7.37 9.97
C MET A 53 -5.46 -6.81 11.38
N GLY A 54 -6.63 -7.06 12.00
CA GLY A 54 -6.87 -6.67 13.40
C GLY A 54 -5.93 -7.37 14.38
N TYR A 55 -5.60 -8.63 14.10
CA TYR A 55 -4.62 -9.40 14.86
C TYR A 55 -3.20 -8.85 14.67
N TYR A 56 -2.77 -8.65 13.42
CA TYR A 56 -1.41 -8.21 13.08
C TYR A 56 -1.12 -6.76 13.46
N ARG A 57 -2.12 -5.87 13.52
CA ARG A 57 -1.98 -4.47 14.00
C ARG A 57 -1.41 -4.35 15.42
N ARG A 58 -1.45 -5.43 16.20
CA ARG A 58 -0.82 -5.51 17.53
C ARG A 58 0.71 -5.57 17.44
N PHE A 59 1.24 -6.02 16.31
CA PHE A 59 2.67 -6.18 16.08
C PHE A 59 3.25 -4.92 15.45
N ASP A 60 4.45 -4.56 15.88
CA ASP A 60 5.28 -3.58 15.21
C ASP A 60 6.17 -4.33 14.21
N SER A 61 5.63 -4.61 13.04
CA SER A 61 6.29 -5.42 12.02
C SER A 61 5.77 -5.05 10.62
N ILE A 62 6.48 -5.55 9.62
CA ILE A 62 6.08 -5.50 8.23
C ILE A 62 5.48 -6.86 7.86
N GLY A 63 4.37 -6.84 7.14
CA GLY A 63 3.75 -8.02 6.58
C GLY A 63 3.74 -8.01 5.06
N ILE A 64 3.26 -9.11 4.50
CA ILE A 64 2.97 -9.28 3.08
C ILE A 64 1.51 -9.70 2.90
N ILE A 65 0.85 -9.19 1.86
CA ILE A 65 -0.55 -9.48 1.55
C ILE A 65 -0.68 -10.09 0.16
N CYS A 66 -1.40 -11.21 0.03
CA CYS A 66 -1.99 -11.68 -1.23
C CYS A 66 -3.38 -11.05 -1.37
N LEU A 67 -3.52 -10.05 -2.23
CA LEU A 67 -4.68 -9.16 -2.30
C LEU A 67 -5.94 -9.90 -2.74
N ASN A 68 -5.86 -10.70 -3.81
CA ASN A 68 -7.04 -11.42 -4.31
C ASN A 68 -7.55 -12.42 -3.28
N LYS A 69 -6.67 -13.01 -2.48
CA LYS A 69 -7.03 -13.98 -1.45
C LYS A 69 -7.19 -13.37 -0.07
N TRP A 70 -6.87 -12.07 0.07
CA TRP A 70 -6.76 -11.34 1.32
C TRP A 70 -5.98 -12.09 2.41
N GLY A 71 -4.91 -12.75 1.98
CA GLY A 71 -4.04 -13.49 2.86
C GLY A 71 -2.95 -12.61 3.41
N ILE A 72 -2.81 -12.54 4.73
CA ILE A 72 -1.81 -11.68 5.39
C ILE A 72 -0.84 -12.58 6.14
N SER A 73 0.46 -12.36 5.95
CA SER A 73 1.51 -13.03 6.69
C SER A 73 2.46 -12.01 7.30
N ASP A 74 2.87 -12.21 8.55
CA ASP A 74 3.94 -11.44 9.18
C ASP A 74 5.30 -11.86 8.62
N SER A 75 6.20 -10.88 8.41
CA SER A 75 7.55 -11.15 7.91
C SER A 75 8.44 -11.92 8.88
N GLN A 76 8.08 -11.98 10.17
CA GLN A 76 8.90 -12.61 11.22
C GLN A 76 10.26 -11.94 11.41
N VAL A 77 10.42 -10.69 10.95
CA VAL A 77 11.63 -9.88 11.20
C VAL A 77 11.81 -9.63 12.70
N ARG A 78 10.70 -9.59 13.44
CA ARG A 78 10.62 -9.50 14.90
C ARG A 78 9.67 -10.59 15.41
N CYS A 79 9.86 -11.04 16.65
CA CYS A 79 9.07 -12.12 17.24
C CYS A 79 8.04 -11.54 18.21
N TYR A 80 6.79 -12.01 18.13
CA TYR A 80 5.70 -11.55 18.99
C TYR A 80 4.97 -12.72 19.63
N ASP A 81 4.54 -12.51 20.87
CA ASP A 81 3.61 -13.39 21.56
C ASP A 81 2.22 -13.28 20.93
N GLU A 82 1.70 -14.41 20.45
CA GLU A 82 0.44 -14.44 19.70
C GLU A 82 -0.76 -14.02 20.54
N ASP A 83 -0.73 -14.27 21.85
CA ASP A 83 -1.84 -13.94 22.76
C ASP A 83 -1.80 -12.46 23.17
N SER A 84 -0.66 -12.01 23.71
CA SER A 84 -0.50 -10.69 24.31
C SER A 84 -0.12 -9.59 23.32
N GLY A 85 0.42 -9.94 22.14
CA GLY A 85 0.95 -9.00 21.17
C GLY A 85 2.23 -8.30 21.60
N LYS A 86 2.89 -8.78 22.66
CA LYS A 86 4.17 -8.25 23.13
C LYS A 86 5.31 -8.86 22.35
N GLU A 87 6.31 -8.05 22.04
CA GLU A 87 7.54 -8.56 21.45
C GLU A 87 8.24 -9.51 22.43
N ILE A 88 8.76 -10.61 21.89
CA ILE A 88 9.54 -11.60 22.62
C ILE A 88 11.01 -11.45 22.22
N PHE A 89 11.88 -11.36 23.22
CA PHE A 89 13.32 -11.33 23.06
C PHE A 89 13.95 -12.68 23.44
N GLU A 90 15.21 -12.88 23.06
CA GLU A 90 16.01 -14.07 23.45
C GLU A 90 15.44 -15.42 22.99
N GLN A 91 14.59 -15.42 21.97
CA GLN A 91 14.23 -16.68 21.30
C GLN A 91 15.38 -17.15 20.42
N SER A 92 16.04 -18.23 20.83
CA SER A 92 17.02 -18.92 19.99
C SER A 92 16.30 -19.71 18.89
N GLY A 93 16.44 -19.30 17.63
CA GLY A 93 15.90 -20.05 16.49
C GLY A 93 15.65 -19.22 15.25
N ASN A 94 15.55 -19.90 14.11
CA ASN A 94 15.01 -19.34 12.88
C ASN A 94 13.58 -19.87 12.70
N SER A 95 12.68 -19.05 12.17
CA SER A 95 11.36 -19.50 11.75
C SER A 95 11.32 -19.73 10.23
N THR A 96 10.44 -20.63 9.78
CA THR A 96 10.11 -20.77 8.35
C THR A 96 8.62 -20.99 8.21
N ILE A 97 7.95 -20.10 7.48
CA ILE A 97 6.52 -20.18 7.18
C ILE A 97 6.36 -20.38 5.69
N PHE A 98 5.54 -21.36 5.31
CA PHE A 98 5.10 -21.57 3.94
C PHE A 98 3.61 -21.26 3.84
N THR A 99 3.24 -20.38 2.91
CA THR A 99 1.84 -20.04 2.66
C THR A 99 1.54 -20.17 1.17
N SER A 100 0.44 -20.85 0.85
CA SER A 100 -0.08 -20.96 -0.52
C SER A 100 -1.58 -20.67 -0.51
N TYR A 101 -2.03 -19.87 -1.48
CA TYR A 101 -3.43 -19.45 -1.56
C TYR A 101 -4.23 -20.16 -2.66
N GLY A 102 -3.67 -21.22 -3.23
CA GLY A 102 -4.31 -22.04 -4.25
C GLY A 102 -3.53 -22.13 -5.55
N GLU A 103 -4.05 -22.91 -6.48
CA GLU A 103 -3.43 -23.14 -7.79
C GLU A 103 -3.43 -21.88 -8.65
N GLY A 104 -2.23 -21.48 -9.11
CA GLY A 104 -2.01 -20.28 -9.91
C GLY A 104 -2.01 -18.97 -9.10
N GLU A 105 -2.21 -19.03 -7.79
CA GLU A 105 -2.22 -17.88 -6.89
C GLU A 105 -0.84 -17.68 -6.26
N CYS A 106 -0.67 -16.54 -5.58
CA CYS A 106 0.59 -16.23 -4.94
C CYS A 106 0.97 -17.25 -3.85
N THR A 107 2.28 -17.42 -3.62
CA THR A 107 2.83 -18.20 -2.51
C THR A 107 3.98 -17.47 -1.85
N PHE A 108 4.13 -17.66 -0.55
CA PHE A 108 5.16 -17.02 0.26
C PHE A 108 5.98 -18.06 1.01
N ILE A 109 7.30 -17.93 0.96
CA ILE A 109 8.22 -18.63 1.87
C ILE A 109 8.91 -17.57 2.71
N ILE A 110 8.56 -17.50 3.99
CA ILE A 110 9.07 -16.49 4.92
C ILE A 110 10.05 -17.16 5.86
N ARG A 111 11.26 -16.60 5.99
CA ARG A 111 12.28 -17.05 6.92
C ARG A 111 12.63 -15.94 7.89
N GLY A 112 12.33 -16.13 9.17
CA GLY A 112 12.62 -15.17 10.22
C GLY A 112 13.92 -15.52 10.95
N MET A 113 14.78 -14.53 11.13
CA MET A 113 15.95 -14.52 12.01
C MET A 113 15.78 -13.40 13.04
N HIS A 114 14.72 -13.50 13.85
CA HIS A 114 14.26 -12.42 14.73
C HIS A 114 15.30 -11.96 15.75
N GLU A 115 16.22 -12.82 16.21
CA GLU A 115 17.33 -12.42 17.08
C GLU A 115 18.25 -11.36 16.45
N ARG A 116 18.29 -11.34 15.11
CA ARG A 116 19.09 -10.40 14.32
C ARG A 116 18.25 -9.29 13.71
N GLY A 117 16.93 -9.33 13.89
CA GLY A 117 16.04 -8.40 13.22
C GLY A 117 16.06 -8.57 11.69
N ILE A 118 16.19 -9.80 11.19
CA ILE A 118 16.27 -10.07 9.75
C ILE A 118 15.13 -11.00 9.34
N ALA A 119 14.51 -10.72 8.20
CA ALA A 119 13.61 -11.64 7.53
C ALA A 119 13.89 -11.72 6.03
N GLU A 120 13.61 -12.87 5.46
CA GLU A 120 13.61 -13.10 4.01
C GLU A 120 12.23 -13.60 3.59
N ILE A 121 11.72 -13.10 2.48
CA ILE A 121 10.44 -13.53 1.89
C ILE A 121 10.67 -13.86 0.43
N ASP A 122 10.52 -15.13 0.06
CA ASP A 122 10.40 -15.54 -1.33
C ASP A 122 8.92 -15.45 -1.73
N VAL A 123 8.63 -14.64 -2.73
CA VAL A 123 7.31 -14.48 -3.35
C VAL A 123 7.32 -15.18 -4.69
N ASN A 124 6.38 -16.08 -4.92
CA ASN A 124 6.05 -16.53 -6.27
C ASN A 124 4.64 -16.04 -6.58
N TYR A 125 4.49 -15.25 -7.65
CA TYR A 125 3.23 -14.60 -8.00
C TYR A 125 2.22 -15.62 -8.52
N GLY A 126 2.63 -16.55 -9.38
CA GLY A 126 1.68 -17.42 -10.09
C GLY A 126 0.90 -16.67 -11.18
N GLU A 127 0.29 -17.43 -12.09
CA GLU A 127 -0.34 -16.90 -13.30
C GLU A 127 -1.60 -16.03 -13.05
N LYS A 128 -2.25 -16.18 -11.88
CA LYS A 128 -3.46 -15.44 -11.49
C LYS A 128 -3.14 -14.24 -10.59
N SER A 129 -1.86 -13.94 -10.34
CA SER A 129 -1.44 -12.81 -9.52
C SER A 129 -1.53 -11.50 -10.30
N VAL A 130 -2.78 -11.09 -10.43
CA VAL A 130 -3.25 -9.91 -11.12
C VAL A 130 -4.34 -9.33 -10.24
N ILE A 131 -4.18 -8.08 -9.81
CA ILE A 131 -5.10 -7.47 -8.86
C ILE A 131 -6.56 -7.46 -9.38
N ASP A 132 -7.48 -7.95 -8.56
CA ASP A 132 -8.92 -7.86 -8.76
C ASP A 132 -9.48 -6.67 -7.96
N TRP A 133 -9.59 -5.52 -8.63
CA TRP A 133 -10.03 -4.27 -8.02
C TRP A 133 -11.48 -4.33 -7.51
N GLU A 134 -12.36 -5.05 -8.19
CA GLU A 134 -13.76 -5.21 -7.76
C GLU A 134 -13.78 -5.92 -6.41
N ARG A 135 -13.11 -7.07 -6.32
CA ARG A 135 -13.00 -7.85 -5.08
C ARG A 135 -12.27 -7.10 -3.96
N LEU A 136 -11.26 -6.30 -4.29
CA LEU A 136 -10.54 -5.49 -3.30
C LEU A 136 -11.45 -4.38 -2.76
N SER A 137 -12.22 -3.72 -3.62
CA SER A 137 -13.14 -2.64 -3.24
C SER A 137 -14.26 -3.12 -2.32
N GLU A 138 -14.74 -4.36 -2.47
CA GLU A 138 -15.76 -4.95 -1.60
C GLU A 138 -15.31 -5.11 -0.13
N ARG A 139 -14.00 -5.12 0.13
CA ARG A 139 -13.42 -5.42 1.45
C ARG A 139 -12.87 -4.18 2.17
N LEU A 140 -12.80 -3.04 1.50
CA LEU A 140 -12.10 -1.85 1.97
C LEU A 140 -13.03 -0.64 2.07
N CYS A 141 -12.78 0.21 3.06
CA CYS A 141 -13.32 1.58 3.03
C CYS A 141 -12.55 2.41 1.99
N SER A 142 -13.17 3.51 1.52
CA SER A 142 -12.59 4.42 0.53
C SER A 142 -11.16 4.86 0.87
N GLU A 143 -10.92 5.30 2.10
CA GLU A 143 -9.59 5.72 2.57
C GLU A 143 -8.53 4.62 2.47
N CYS A 144 -8.90 3.35 2.67
CA CYS A 144 -7.97 2.23 2.55
C CYS A 144 -7.78 1.79 1.10
N LEU A 145 -8.83 1.86 0.29
CA LEU A 145 -8.77 1.56 -1.13
C LEU A 145 -7.82 2.53 -1.84
N GLU A 146 -7.89 3.82 -1.50
CA GLU A 146 -7.02 4.87 -2.06
C GLU A 146 -5.53 4.56 -1.83
N LYS A 147 -5.16 3.90 -0.72
CA LYS A 147 -3.77 3.49 -0.49
C LYS A 147 -3.26 2.49 -1.54
N PHE A 148 -4.10 1.56 -1.97
CA PHE A 148 -3.75 0.60 -3.02
C PHE A 148 -3.72 1.27 -4.39
N GLU A 149 -4.66 2.16 -4.68
CA GLU A 149 -4.66 2.93 -5.93
C GLU A 149 -3.38 3.78 -6.06
N ASN A 150 -2.97 4.45 -4.98
CA ASN A 150 -1.75 5.25 -4.94
C ASN A 150 -0.47 4.40 -5.09
N MET A 151 -0.50 3.14 -4.65
CA MET A 151 0.60 2.19 -4.80
C MET A 151 0.83 1.80 -6.27
N THR A 152 -0.25 1.73 -7.06
CA THR A 152 -0.23 1.27 -8.46
C THR A 152 0.21 2.34 -9.48
N GLY A 153 0.80 3.46 -9.08
CA GLY A 153 1.36 4.44 -10.04
C GLY A 153 0.34 4.98 -11.05
N LYS A 154 0.81 5.48 -12.21
CA LYS A 154 -0.08 5.98 -13.28
C LYS A 154 -0.13 5.01 -14.45
N GLU A 155 -1.28 4.98 -15.11
CA GLU A 155 -1.58 4.18 -16.32
C GLU A 155 -0.55 4.35 -17.45
N ALA A 156 0.17 5.48 -17.50
CA ALA A 156 1.21 5.78 -18.49
C ALA A 156 2.55 5.07 -18.26
N ASP A 157 2.80 4.54 -17.06
CA ASP A 157 4.00 3.76 -16.73
C ASP A 157 3.84 2.28 -17.15
N LEU A 158 2.67 1.91 -17.67
CA LEU A 158 2.29 0.55 -18.04
C LEU A 158 2.39 0.37 -19.55
N ALA A 159 3.56 -0.09 -20.02
CA ALA A 159 3.73 -0.44 -21.44
C ALA A 159 2.98 -1.75 -21.80
N ASP A 160 2.65 -2.55 -20.81
CA ASP A 160 1.85 -3.77 -20.83
C ASP A 160 1.63 -4.10 -19.35
N GLY A 161 0.57 -4.79 -18.95
CA GLY A 161 0.66 -5.58 -17.72
C GLY A 161 -0.13 -5.08 -16.51
N GLN A 162 -0.92 -6.03 -16.04
CA GLN A 162 -1.71 -6.01 -14.83
C GLN A 162 -0.80 -5.98 -13.59
N PHE A 163 -1.13 -5.15 -12.59
CA PHE A 163 -0.45 -5.12 -11.29
C PHE A 163 -0.49 -6.47 -10.61
N LYS A 164 0.64 -6.88 -10.03
CA LYS A 164 0.68 -8.09 -9.21
C LYS A 164 -0.21 -7.92 -7.99
N ASP A 165 -0.90 -8.99 -7.60
CA ASP A 165 -1.82 -8.97 -6.45
C ASP A 165 -1.09 -9.11 -5.11
N VAL A 166 0.17 -8.66 -5.01
CA VAL A 166 0.98 -8.81 -3.80
C VAL A 166 1.60 -7.48 -3.40
N CYS A 167 1.48 -7.12 -2.12
CA CYS A 167 2.10 -5.92 -1.57
C CYS A 167 2.66 -6.16 -0.17
N LEU A 168 3.58 -5.28 0.25
CA LEU A 168 3.96 -5.19 1.66
C LEU A 168 2.96 -4.31 2.40
N VAL A 169 2.89 -4.48 3.72
CA VAL A 169 2.06 -3.67 4.60
C VAL A 169 2.80 -3.38 5.91
N ASP A 170 2.77 -2.13 6.35
CA ASP A 170 3.16 -1.79 7.72
C ASP A 170 1.98 -2.04 8.65
N PHE A 171 2.08 -3.03 9.54
CA PHE A 171 0.96 -3.37 10.42
C PHE A 171 0.57 -2.24 11.39
N LYS A 172 1.48 -1.31 11.72
CA LYS A 172 1.15 -0.22 12.64
C LYS A 172 0.30 0.87 11.99
N THR A 173 0.61 1.20 10.74
CA THR A 173 0.00 2.34 10.03
C THR A 173 -1.06 1.89 9.03
N GLY A 174 -0.98 0.64 8.56
CA GLY A 174 -1.74 0.15 7.43
C GLY A 174 -1.34 0.84 6.12
N GLU A 175 -0.14 1.41 6.02
CA GLU A 175 0.42 1.82 4.73
C GLU A 175 0.87 0.59 3.94
N VAL A 176 0.69 0.63 2.62
CA VAL A 176 0.99 -0.48 1.71
C VAL A 176 2.06 -0.06 0.71
N TYR A 177 2.89 -1.02 0.29
CA TYR A 177 4.04 -0.77 -0.56
C TYR A 177 4.08 -1.76 -1.72
N SER A 178 4.33 -1.23 -2.91
CA SER A 178 4.31 -1.97 -4.15
C SER A 178 5.46 -2.96 -4.24
N LEU A 179 5.24 -4.10 -4.89
CA LEU A 179 6.30 -4.99 -5.34
C LEU A 179 6.51 -4.90 -6.85
N GLU A 180 6.17 -3.77 -7.48
CA GLU A 180 6.52 -3.53 -8.89
C GLU A 180 8.01 -3.17 -9.04
N ASP A 181 8.61 -3.58 -10.15
CA ASP A 181 10.07 -3.64 -10.37
C ASP A 181 10.81 -2.29 -10.32
N TRP A 182 10.08 -1.17 -10.44
CA TRP A 182 10.64 0.18 -10.28
C TRP A 182 10.98 0.55 -8.83
N HIS A 183 10.61 -0.27 -7.84
CA HIS A 183 11.00 -0.12 -6.43
C HIS A 183 11.88 -1.27 -5.94
N THR A 184 13.21 -1.09 -5.91
CA THR A 184 14.12 -2.13 -5.41
C THR A 184 14.41 -2.08 -3.91
N TRP A 185 13.91 -1.06 -3.21
CA TRP A 185 14.08 -0.92 -1.76
C TRP A 185 13.06 0.05 -1.15
N TYR A 186 12.84 -0.07 0.16
CA TYR A 186 12.07 0.87 0.96
C TYR A 186 12.75 1.14 2.32
N MET A 187 12.57 2.36 2.83
CA MET A 187 12.67 2.64 4.27
C MET A 187 11.26 2.81 4.82
N ILE A 188 10.77 1.78 5.52
CA ILE A 188 9.45 1.78 6.15
C ILE A 188 9.68 1.98 7.65
N ARG A 189 9.52 3.19 8.17
CA ARG A 189 9.86 3.51 9.58
C ARG A 189 11.26 3.00 9.96
N ASP A 190 11.35 2.03 10.86
CA ASP A 190 12.58 1.40 11.35
C ASP A 190 12.94 0.12 10.57
N TYR A 191 12.41 -0.08 9.37
CA TYR A 191 12.66 -1.25 8.53
C TYR A 191 13.30 -0.85 7.20
N TYR A 192 14.48 -1.41 6.92
CA TYR A 192 15.11 -1.32 5.62
C TYR A 192 14.75 -2.57 4.82
N VAL A 193 14.05 -2.39 3.72
CA VAL A 193 13.55 -3.45 2.84
C VAL A 193 14.32 -3.40 1.54
N MET A 194 14.81 -4.54 1.07
CA MET A 194 15.42 -4.74 -0.23
C MET A 194 14.58 -5.74 -1.02
N ILE A 195 14.46 -5.53 -2.33
CA ILE A 195 13.68 -6.38 -3.22
C ILE A 195 14.52 -6.71 -4.45
N ASP A 196 14.76 -8.00 -4.65
CA ASP A 196 15.40 -8.56 -5.83
C ASP A 196 14.34 -9.24 -6.70
N TYR A 197 14.13 -8.71 -7.90
CA TYR A 197 13.10 -9.20 -8.82
C TYR A 197 13.62 -10.30 -9.75
N GLY A 198 12.82 -11.35 -9.92
CA GLY A 198 12.90 -12.27 -11.06
C GLY A 198 11.70 -12.06 -12.00
N ASP A 199 11.56 -12.94 -13.00
CA ASP A 199 10.50 -12.82 -14.00
C ASP A 199 9.08 -12.97 -13.39
N ASP A 200 8.88 -14.00 -12.56
CA ASP A 200 7.59 -14.34 -11.92
C ASP A 200 7.73 -14.51 -10.39
N ASN A 201 8.77 -13.93 -9.81
CA ASN A 201 9.05 -13.99 -8.38
C ASN A 201 9.75 -12.74 -7.88
N ALA A 202 9.76 -12.57 -6.57
CA ALA A 202 10.58 -11.58 -5.89
C ALA A 202 11.19 -12.19 -4.63
N HIS A 203 12.44 -11.84 -4.34
CA HIS A 203 13.08 -12.12 -3.07
C HIS A 203 13.17 -10.80 -2.28
N ILE A 204 12.63 -10.79 -1.07
CA ILE A 204 12.57 -9.61 -0.22
C ILE A 204 13.43 -9.87 1.01
N THR A 205 14.36 -8.97 1.30
CA THR A 205 15.11 -8.99 2.57
C THR A 205 14.70 -7.79 3.41
N ILE A 206 14.33 -8.02 4.66
CA ILE A 206 13.91 -6.99 5.61
C ILE A 206 14.89 -6.97 6.79
N PHE A 207 15.41 -5.80 7.09
CA PHE A 207 16.23 -5.53 8.26
C PHE A 207 15.50 -4.58 9.21
N TYR A 208 15.40 -4.95 10.49
CA TYR A 208 15.05 -4.00 11.54
C TYR A 208 16.25 -3.10 11.83
N ALA A 209 16.12 -1.84 11.43
CA ALA A 209 17.13 -0.80 11.45
C ALA A 209 16.61 0.46 12.17
N PRO A 210 16.45 0.41 13.50
CA PRO A 210 15.90 1.52 14.26
C PRO A 210 16.80 2.75 14.27
N VAL A 211 16.19 3.93 14.39
CA VAL A 211 16.94 5.19 14.49
C VAL A 211 17.87 5.14 15.71
N ARG A 212 19.16 5.41 15.48
CA ARG A 212 20.17 5.54 16.54
C ARG A 212 19.96 6.86 17.28
N LYS A 213 19.24 6.82 18.40
CA LYS A 213 19.13 7.95 19.35
C LYS A 213 19.73 7.53 20.69
N GLU A 214 20.42 8.46 21.34
CA GLU A 214 20.94 8.31 22.72
C GLU A 214 19.80 8.30 23.75
#